data_AF-A0A3B0T5Q6-F1
#
_entry.id   AF-A0A3B0T5Q6-F1
#
_cell.length_a   1.000
_cell.length_b   1.000
_cell.length_c   1.000
_cell.angle_alpha   90.00
_cell.angle_beta   90.00
_cell.angle_gamma   90.00
#
_symmetry.space_group_name_H-M   'P 1'
#
loop_
_entity.id
_entity.type
_entity.pdbx_description
1 polymer ?
#
loop_
_entity_poly.entity_id
_entity_poly.type
_entity_poly.pdbx_seq_one_letter_code
_entity_poly.pdbx_strand_id
1 'polypeptide(L)' 'MSTAQLIQGNEACVKGALAAGCSFYGGYPITPSSEIAEQMVRLLPKRGG' A
#
# COMPACT_ATOMS: atom_id res chain seq x y z
N MET A 1 -5.57 -9.73 -21.02
CA MET A 1 -4.21 -10.16 -20.66
C MET A 1 -3.83 -9.47 -19.36
N SER A 2 -3.46 -10.23 -18.33
CA SER A 2 -2.88 -9.65 -17.10
C SER A 2 -1.46 -9.18 -17.42
N THR A 3 -1.21 -7.87 -17.40
CA THR A 3 0.13 -7.30 -17.58
C THR A 3 0.94 -7.47 -16.30
N ALA A 4 2.00 -8.28 -16.34
CA ALA A 4 2.96 -8.36 -15.25
C ALA A 4 3.61 -6.98 -15.04
N GLN A 5 3.68 -6.52 -13.79
CA GLN A 5 4.31 -5.26 -13.40
C GLN A 5 5.57 -5.55 -12.57
N LEU A 6 6.69 -4.90 -12.90
CA LEU A 6 7.87 -4.88 -12.04
C LEU A 6 7.68 -3.78 -10.99
N ILE A 7 7.40 -4.19 -9.76
CA ILE A 7 7.11 -3.29 -8.62
C ILE A 7 7.87 -3.76 -7.40
N GLN A 8 8.11 -2.87 -6.44
CA GLN A 8 8.69 -3.27 -5.15
C GLN A 8 7.71 -4.12 -4.33
N GLY A 9 8.24 -4.96 -3.44
CA GLY A 9 7.41 -5.80 -2.55
C GLY A 9 6.48 -4.99 -1.65
N ASN A 10 6.97 -3.87 -1.08
CA ASN A 10 6.15 -2.97 -0.28
C ASN A 10 4.97 -2.39 -1.09
N GLU A 11 5.22 -2.00 -2.35
CA GLU A 11 4.18 -1.50 -3.26
C GLU A 11 3.17 -2.61 -3.62
N ALA A 12 3.63 -3.84 -3.81
CA ALA A 12 2.76 -4.99 -4.06
C ALA A 12 1.81 -5.24 -2.87
N CYS A 13 2.33 -5.18 -1.63
CA CYS A 13 1.53 -5.32 -0.41
C CYS A 13 0.47 -4.23 -0.29
N VAL A 14 0.84 -2.96 -0.55
CA VAL A 14 -0.09 -1.83 -0.53
C VAL A 14 -1.18 -2.01 -1.58
N LYS A 15 -0.82 -2.32 -2.83
CA LYS A 15 -1.79 -2.58 -3.90
C LYS A 15 -2.74 -3.73 -3.54
N GLY A 16 -2.20 -4.81 -2.95
CA GLY A 16 -2.99 -5.96 -2.49
C GLY A 16 -3.98 -5.57 -1.38
N ALA A 17 -3.53 -4.84 -0.36
CA ALA A 17 -4.38 -4.37 0.73
C ALA A 17 -5.51 -3.46 0.22
N LEU A 18 -5.18 -2.51 -0.65
CA LEU A 18 -6.16 -1.60 -1.24
C LEU A 18 -7.15 -2.32 -2.17
N ALA A 19 -6.68 -3.32 -2.93
CA ALA A 19 -7.55 -4.16 -3.75
C ALA A 19 -8.49 -5.03 -2.90
N ALA A 20 -8.06 -5.43 -1.70
CA ALA A 20 -8.87 -6.16 -0.74
C ALA A 20 -9.88 -5.28 0.03
N GLY A 21 -9.90 -3.97 -0.22
CA GLY A 21 -10.84 -3.04 0.44
C GLY A 21 -10.35 -2.51 1.79
N CYS A 22 -9.05 -2.58 2.08
CA CYS A 22 -8.46 -1.92 3.25
C CYS A 22 -8.72 -0.41 3.21
N SER A 23 -9.33 0.13 4.28
CA SER A 23 -9.70 1.53 4.46
C SER A 23 -9.08 2.18 5.70
N PHE A 24 -8.11 1.50 6.32
CA PHE A 24 -7.40 2.00 7.48
C PHE A 24 -6.03 1.34 7.57
N TYR A 25 -5.00 2.12 7.90
CA TYR A 25 -3.66 1.64 8.16
C TYR A 25 -3.08 2.28 9.42
N GLY A 26 -2.70 1.45 10.37
CA GLY A 26 -1.92 1.84 11.55
C GLY A 26 -0.50 1.30 11.41
N GLY A 27 0.49 2.18 11.30
CA GLY A 27 1.88 1.80 11.14
C GLY A 27 2.82 2.59 12.02
N TYR A 28 3.98 2.00 12.28
CA TYR A 28 5.11 2.64 12.96
C TYR A 28 6.32 2.59 12.01
N PRO A 29 7.06 3.70 11.81
CA PRO A 29 8.20 3.71 10.92
C PRO A 29 9.29 2.71 11.34
N ILE A 30 9.60 1.75 10.47
CA ILE A 30 10.69 0.78 10.68
C ILE A 30 11.22 0.28 9.33
N THR A 31 12.55 0.23 9.18
CA THR A 31 13.20 -0.32 7.99
C THR A 31 13.07 -1.85 7.99
N PRO A 32 12.74 -2.50 6.86
CA PRO A 32 12.59 -1.97 5.50
C PRO A 32 11.13 -1.70 5.05
N SER A 33 10.16 -1.58 5.96
CA SER A 33 8.73 -1.50 5.62
C SER A 33 8.11 -0.10 5.69
N SER A 34 8.89 0.94 6.02
CA SER A 34 8.41 2.33 6.11
C SER A 34 7.67 2.82 4.85
N GLU A 35 8.05 2.35 3.66
CA GLU A 35 7.40 2.71 2.39
C GLU A 35 5.91 2.30 2.33
N ILE A 36 5.51 1.25 3.05
CA ILE A 36 4.10 0.86 3.15
C ILE A 36 3.31 1.98 3.80
N ALA A 37 3.78 2.51 4.93
CA ALA A 37 3.13 3.60 5.65
C ALA A 37 3.05 4.85 4.78
N GLU A 38 4.16 5.20 4.10
CA GLU A 38 4.21 6.34 3.19
C GLU A 38 3.20 6.24 2.04
N GLN A 39 3.06 5.06 1.43
CA GLN A 39 2.10 4.85 0.36
C GLN A 39 0.65 4.85 0.86
N MET A 40 0.38 4.20 2.00
CA MET A 40 -0.97 4.16 2.58
C MET A 40 -1.47 5.56 2.91
N VAL A 41 -0.66 6.42 3.53
CA VAL A 41 -1.00 7.83 3.80
C VAL A 41 -1.36 8.60 2.52
N ARG A 42 -0.73 8.27 1.38
CA ARG A 42 -1.02 8.94 0.08
C ARG A 42 -2.25 8.38 -0.64
N LEU A 43 -2.58 7.11 -0.44
CA LEU A 43 -3.57 6.38 -1.24
C LEU A 43 -4.92 6.23 -0.54
N LEU A 44 -4.93 6.02 0.77
CA LEU A 44 -6.12 5.83 1.59
C LEU A 44 -7.08 7.05 1.57
N PRO A 45 -6.60 8.32 1.68
CA PRO A 45 -7.48 9.48 1.58
C PRO A 45 -8.24 9.58 0.24
N LYS A 46 -7.67 9.04 -0.84
CA LYS A 46 -8.31 9.01 -2.17
C LYS A 46 -9.44 7.98 -2.27
N ARG A 47 -9.59 7.12 -1.25
CA ARG A 47 -10.56 6.02 -1.16
C ARG A 47 -11.57 6.20 -0.03
N GLY A 48 -11.57 7.35 0.64
CA GLY A 48 -12.53 7.68 1.70
C GLY A 48 -12.17 7.13 3.08
N GLY A 49 -10.93 6.67 3.28
CA GLY A 49 -10.41 6.19 4.57
C GLY A 49 -8.98 5.77 4.42
#